data_AF-A0A644YF13-F1
#
_entry.id   AF-A0A644YF13-F1
#
_cell.length_a   1.000
_cell.length_b   1.000
_cell.length_c   1.000
_cell.angle_alpha   90.00
_cell.angle_beta   90.00
_cell.angle_gamma   90.00
#
_symmetry.space_group_name_H-M   'P 1'
#
loop_
_entity.id
_entity.type
_entity.pdbx_description
1 polymer ?
#
loop_
_entity_poly.entity_id
_entity_poly.type
_entity_poly.pdbx_seq_one_letter_code
_entity_poly.pdbx_strand_id
1 'polypeptide(L)' 'MNTHIDAQCKNMIAIVKTFEHSCEMAAIQDDGKISRDEEKILRKIKASTQKFMLELSRI' A
#
# COMPACT_ATOMS: atom_id res chain seq x y z
N MET A 1 19.29 -13.44 -8.43
CA MET A 1 18.18 -13.85 -7.55
C MET A 1 17.38 -14.97 -8.22
N ASN A 2 16.82 -15.91 -7.45
CA ASN A 2 15.87 -16.90 -7.97
C ASN A 2 14.68 -16.18 -8.64
N THR A 3 14.46 -16.42 -9.93
CA THR A 3 13.46 -15.72 -10.75
C THR A 3 12.03 -15.90 -10.25
N HIS A 4 11.72 -17.04 -9.61
CA HIS A 4 10.42 -17.25 -8.99
C HIS A 4 10.25 -16.40 -7.73
N ILE A 5 11.30 -16.27 -6.91
CA ILE A 5 11.27 -15.41 -5.70
C ILE A 5 11.10 -13.94 -6.11
N ASP A 6 11.85 -13.46 -7.11
CA ASP A 6 11.71 -12.11 -7.67
C ASP A 6 10.27 -11.84 -8.14
N ALA A 7 9.66 -12.79 -8.84
CA ALA A 7 8.28 -12.68 -9.29
C ALA A 7 7.29 -12.57 -8.12
N GLN A 8 7.50 -13.32 -7.03
CA GLN A 8 6.66 -13.20 -5.82
C GLN A 8 6.85 -11.86 -5.13
N CYS A 9 8.07 -11.32 -5.05
CA CYS A 9 8.33 -9.99 -4.50
C CYS A 9 7.60 -8.91 -5.33
N LYS A 10 7.68 -8.98 -6.66
CA LYS A 10 6.96 -8.05 -7.57
C LYS A 10 5.44 -8.16 -7.45
N ASN A 11 4.91 -9.39 -7.33
CA ASN A 11 3.49 -9.62 -7.11
C ASN A 11 3.04 -8.96 -5.80
N MET A 12 3.75 -9.19 -4.71
CA MET A 12 3.41 -8.62 -3.42
C MET A 12 3.47 -7.08 -3.43
N ILE A 13 4.46 -6.48 -4.11
CA ILE A 13 4.51 -5.02 -4.31
C ILE A 13 3.24 -4.53 -5.04
N ALA A 14 2.77 -5.24 -6.06
CA ALA A 14 1.53 -4.87 -6.76
C ALA A 14 0.30 -4.96 -5.85
N ILE A 15 0.15 -6.05 -5.10
CA ILE A 15 -0.93 -6.24 -4.13
C ILE A 15 -0.95 -5.11 -3.10
N VAL A 16 0.21 -4.75 -2.55
CA VAL A 16 0.33 -3.70 -1.54
C VAL A 16 -0.02 -2.32 -2.09
N LYS A 17 0.35 -2.02 -3.34
CA LYS A 17 -0.11 -0.78 -4.01
C LYS A 17 -1.62 -0.75 -4.19
N THR A 18 -2.21 -1.86 -4.61
CA THR A 18 -3.66 -1.96 -4.75
C THR A 18 -4.35 -1.80 -3.40
N PHE A 19 -3.80 -2.37 -2.32
CA PHE A 19 -4.28 -2.17 -0.96
C PHE A 19 -4.23 -0.70 -0.52
N GLU A 20 -3.09 -0.01 -0.70
CA GLU A 20 -2.95 1.42 -0.38
C GLU A 20 -4.03 2.26 -1.08
N HIS A 21 -4.20 2.05 -2.39
CA HIS A 21 -5.22 2.75 -3.18
C HIS A 21 -6.66 2.40 -2.75
N SER A 22 -6.92 1.14 -2.41
CA SER A 22 -8.24 0.69 -1.97
C SER A 22 -8.63 1.34 -0.64
N CYS A 23 -7.68 1.58 0.27
CA CYS A 23 -7.94 2.30 1.51
C CYS A 23 -8.29 3.78 1.24
N GLU A 24 -7.60 4.45 0.32
CA GLU A 24 -7.94 5.83 -0.07
C GLU A 24 -9.35 5.91 -0.68
N MET A 25 -9.69 4.96 -1.56
CA MET A 25 -11.02 4.87 -2.15
C MET A 25 -12.12 4.59 -1.12
N ALA A 26 -11.84 3.70 -0.16
CA ALA A 26 -12.79 3.39 0.91
C ALA A 26 -13.09 4.61 1.80
N ALA A 27 -12.08 5.42 2.13
CA ALA A 27 -12.29 6.66 2.87
C ALA A 27 -13.21 7.63 2.11
N ILE A 28 -12.98 7.83 0.81
CA ILE A 28 -13.83 8.69 -0.02
C ILE A 28 -15.26 8.15 -0.14
N GLN A 29 -15.43 6.82 -0.20
CA GLN A 29 -16.75 6.19 -0.32
C GLN A 29 -17.62 6.31 0.94
N ASP A 30 -17.03 6.56 2.11
CA ASP A 30 -17.78 6.63 3.38
C ASP A 30 -18.65 7.88 3.46
N ASP A 31 -18.06 9.08 3.32
CA ASP A 31 -18.78 10.36 3.45
C ASP A 31 -18.56 11.34 2.29
N GLY A 32 -17.93 10.88 1.20
CA GLY A 32 -17.63 11.69 0.01
C GLY A 32 -16.40 12.59 0.13
N LYS A 33 -15.70 12.56 1.25
CA LYS A 33 -14.47 13.32 1.51
C LYS A 33 -13.51 12.47 2.35
N ILE A 34 -12.31 13.01 2.61
CA ILE A 34 -11.38 12.40 3.56
C ILE A 34 -11.32 13.31 4.77
N SER A 35 -11.77 12.82 5.91
CA SER A 35 -11.67 13.53 7.18
C SER A 35 -10.22 13.61 7.68
N ARG A 36 -9.96 14.49 8.65
CA ARG A 36 -8.62 14.62 9.26
C ARG A 36 -8.15 13.34 9.95
N ASP A 37 -9.07 12.57 10.51
CA ASP A 37 -8.72 11.34 11.23
C ASP A 37 -8.43 10.20 10.25
N GLU A 38 -9.19 10.10 9.15
CA GLU A 38 -8.86 9.19 8.05
C GLU A 38 -7.54 9.56 7.38
N GLU A 39 -7.24 10.84 7.19
CA GLU A 39 -5.96 11.28 6.64
C GLU A 39 -4.78 10.79 7.51
N LYS A 40 -4.91 10.85 8.84
CA LYS A 40 -3.88 10.33 9.76
C LYS A 40 -3.72 8.81 9.60
N ILE A 41 -4.81 8.07 9.40
CA ILE A 41 -4.80 6.62 9.20
C ILE A 41 -4.13 6.30 7.85
N LEU A 42 -4.56 6.95 6.76
CA LEU A 42 -4.02 6.78 5.42
C LEU A 42 -2.52 7.10 5.36
N ARG A 43 -2.06 8.15 6.05
CA ARG A 43 -0.63 8.47 6.16
C ARG A 43 0.17 7.33 6.83
N LYS A 44 -0.37 6.70 7.87
CA LYS A 44 0.28 5.55 8.52
C LYS A 44 0.31 4.33 7.59
N ILE A 45 -0.80 4.04 6.92
CA ILE A 45 -0.89 2.96 5.93
C ILE A 45 0.16 3.17 4.82
N LYS A 46 0.20 4.36 4.24
CA LYS A 46 1.16 4.75 3.21
C LYS A 46 2.61 4.60 3.66
N ALA A 47 2.95 5.09 4.85
CA ALA A 47 4.31 4.97 5.37
C ALA A 47 4.74 3.50 5.55
N SER A 48 3.87 2.67 6.14
CA SER A 48 4.15 1.25 6.36
C SER A 48 4.26 0.45 5.06
N THR A 49 3.32 0.66 4.14
CA THR A 49 3.29 -0.03 2.84
C THR A 49 4.48 0.35 1.97
N GLN A 50 4.85 1.63 1.91
CA GLN A 50 6.03 2.08 1.17
C GLN A 50 7.32 1.51 1.74
N LYS A 51 7.46 1.47 3.07
CA LYS A 51 8.63 0.85 3.72
C LYS A 51 8.73 -0.64 3.34
N PHE A 52 7.63 -1.37 3.44
CA PHE A 52 7.60 -2.80 3.09
C PHE A 52 7.92 -3.06 1.61
N MET A 53 7.33 -2.28 0.70
CA MET A 53 7.63 -2.38 -0.73
C MET A 53 9.10 -2.06 -1.05
N LEU A 54 9.69 -1.08 -0.35
CA LEU A 54 11.10 -0.74 -0.51
C LEU A 54 12.00 -1.90 -0.05
N GLU A 55 11.67 -2.55 1.07
CA GLU A 55 12.39 -3.73 1.56
C GLU A 55 12.30 -4.89 0.55
N LEU A 56 11.11 -5.19 0.03
CA LEU A 56 10.94 -6.24 -1.00
C LEU A 56 11.64 -5.94 -2.32
N SER A 57 11.75 -4.66 -2.71
CA SER A 57 12.41 -4.25 -3.95
C SER A 57 13.94 -4.43 -3.95
N ARG A 58 14.52 -4.68 -2.76
CA ARG A 58 15.97 -4.81 -2.54
C ARG A 58 16.40 -6.26 -2.31
N ILE A 59 15.45 -7.20 -2.22
CA ILE A 59 15.71 -8.64 -2.22
C ILE A 59 16.23 -9.02 -3.61
#